data_AF-A0A6G0UD46-F1
#
_entry.id   AF-A0A6G0UD46-F1
#
_cell.length_a   1.000
_cell.length_b   1.000
_cell.length_c   1.000
_cell.angle_alpha   90.00
_cell.angle_beta   90.00
_cell.angle_gamma   90.00
#
_symmetry.space_group_name_H-M   'P 1'
#
loop_
_entity.id
_entity.type
_entity.pdbx_description
1 polymer ?
#
loop_
_entity_poly.entity_id
_entity_poly.type
_entity_poly.pdbx_seq_one_letter_code
_entity_poly.pdbx_strand_id
1 'polypeptide(L)'
;MNNLLKARNHMRYYFGCFLFIFVILFFWIYFTSKSYPNSSGFNPIDNSTAGGYDSPFVFSCSGENYNYCHKPLLDFQRNYVYAPPYNLRACVIPKSISTVMAAIICLLYDTEKFLANKKTINKEYSDYRFCGGFNEAKSIDAIKAKENSNYTDENAHLWTHTVVIREPMERFVSGFLDKCVVEKIWLNHKWTCFGCKEDVSCFLKQLD
;
A
#
# COMPACT_ATOMS: atom_id res chain seq x y z
N MET A 1 -56.87 3.74 41.83
CA MET A 1 -56.52 4.73 40.79
C MET A 1 -55.10 5.35 40.93
N ASN A 2 -54.23 4.84 41.84
CA ASN A 2 -52.92 5.46 42.11
C ASN A 2 -51.69 4.71 41.54
N ASN A 3 -51.85 3.48 41.04
CA ASN A 3 -50.71 2.68 40.57
C ASN A 3 -50.36 2.88 39.07
N LEU A 4 -51.31 3.34 38.25
CA LEU A 4 -51.08 3.58 36.81
C LEU A 4 -50.39 4.93 36.52
N LEU A 5 -50.59 5.95 37.36
CA LEU A 5 -49.88 7.23 37.25
C LEU A 5 -48.41 7.13 37.66
N LYS A 6 -48.08 6.25 38.63
CA LYS A 6 -46.70 6.01 39.07
C LYS A 6 -45.85 5.32 37.99
N ALA A 7 -46.45 4.36 37.25
CA ALA A 7 -45.78 3.68 36.14
C ALA A 7 -45.52 4.62 34.93
N ARG A 8 -46.44 5.56 34.66
CA ARG A 8 -46.30 6.52 33.55
C ARG A 8 -45.20 7.56 33.78
N ASN A 9 -44.94 7.94 35.03
CA ASN A 9 -43.86 8.87 35.37
C ASN A 9 -42.48 8.19 35.38
N HIS A 10 -42.39 6.92 35.79
CA HIS A 10 -41.14 6.14 35.69
C HIS A 10 -40.73 5.91 34.22
N MET A 11 -41.69 5.62 33.34
CA MET A 11 -41.40 5.37 31.92
C MET A 11 -40.92 6.64 31.18
N ARG A 12 -41.42 7.84 31.57
CA ARG A 12 -40.91 9.13 31.04
C ARG A 12 -39.51 9.47 31.53
N TYR A 13 -39.16 9.08 32.77
CA TYR A 13 -37.82 9.28 33.32
C TYR A 13 -36.75 8.43 32.62
N TYR A 14 -37.07 7.15 32.34
CA TYR A 14 -36.17 6.25 31.62
C TYR A 14 -36.00 6.64 30.14
N PHE A 15 -37.08 7.07 29.47
CA PHE A 15 -36.99 7.53 28.08
C PHE A 15 -36.20 8.84 27.96
N GLY A 16 -36.33 9.75 28.93
CA GLY A 16 -35.53 10.98 29.01
C GLY A 16 -34.04 10.72 29.25
N CYS A 17 -33.69 9.82 30.18
CA CYS A 17 -32.30 9.43 30.42
C CYS A 17 -31.67 8.74 29.20
N PHE A 18 -32.41 7.87 28.50
CA PHE A 18 -31.89 7.17 27.32
C PHE A 18 -31.60 8.13 26.16
N LEU A 19 -32.48 9.11 25.93
CA LEU A 19 -32.27 10.15 24.91
C LEU A 19 -31.06 11.04 25.27
N PHE A 20 -30.86 11.36 26.55
CA PHE A 20 -29.73 12.18 27.01
C PHE A 20 -28.39 11.45 26.84
N ILE A 21 -28.34 10.14 27.13
CA ILE A 21 -27.15 9.31 26.89
C ILE A 21 -26.84 9.21 25.39
N PHE A 22 -27.86 9.05 24.54
CA PHE A 22 -27.67 9.00 23.09
C PHE A 22 -27.13 10.33 22.55
N VAL A 23 -27.61 11.47 23.04
CA VAL A 23 -27.09 12.80 22.66
C VAL A 23 -25.64 12.97 23.12
N ILE A 24 -25.30 12.55 24.34
CA ILE A 24 -23.92 12.61 24.84
C ILE A 24 -22.99 11.73 24.00
N LEU A 25 -23.38 10.49 23.67
CA LEU A 25 -22.58 9.60 22.83
C LEU A 25 -22.44 10.13 21.40
N PHE A 26 -23.51 10.72 20.84
CA PHE A 26 -23.46 11.34 19.51
C PHE A 26 -22.55 12.58 19.49
N PHE A 27 -22.59 13.41 20.53
CA PHE A 27 -21.67 14.54 20.68
C PHE A 27 -20.22 14.09 20.92
N TRP A 28 -20.00 13.00 21.65
CA TRP A 28 -18.65 12.46 21.90
C TRP A 28 -18.04 11.89 20.61
N ILE A 29 -18.82 11.15 19.81
CA ILE A 29 -18.40 10.66 18.48
C ILE A 29 -18.16 11.84 17.51
N TYR A 30 -19.06 12.83 17.51
CA TYR A 30 -18.91 14.02 16.66
C TYR A 30 -17.65 14.83 17.03
N PHE A 31 -17.38 15.05 18.33
CA PHE A 31 -16.19 15.79 18.77
C PHE A 31 -14.88 15.01 18.60
N THR A 32 -14.89 13.69 18.78
CA THR A 32 -13.68 12.86 18.53
C THR A 32 -13.36 12.76 17.05
N SER A 33 -14.36 12.82 16.15
CA SER A 33 -14.12 12.90 14.70
C SER A 33 -13.48 14.22 14.24
N LYS A 34 -13.63 15.30 15.01
CA LYS A 34 -13.05 16.63 14.71
C LYS A 34 -11.63 16.86 15.24
N SER A 35 -11.08 15.90 15.99
CA SER A 35 -9.71 15.99 16.56
C SER A 35 -8.70 15.06 15.87
N TYR A 36 -8.90 14.75 14.60
CA TYR A 36 -7.73 14.48 13.75
C TYR A 36 -7.04 15.82 13.51
N PRO A 37 -5.76 15.99 13.89
CA PRO A 37 -5.02 17.15 13.46
C PRO A 37 -5.06 17.18 11.94
N ASN A 38 -5.69 18.22 11.40
CA ASN A 38 -5.48 18.64 10.03
C ASN A 38 -3.97 18.72 9.83
N SER A 39 -3.41 17.86 8.99
CA SER A 39 -2.11 18.10 8.38
C SER A 39 -2.28 19.27 7.39
N SER A 40 -2.43 20.47 7.93
CA SER A 40 -2.36 21.71 7.18
C SER A 40 -0.89 22.00 6.93
N GLY A 41 -0.49 22.00 5.66
CA GLY A 41 0.74 22.65 5.22
C GLY A 41 1.56 21.90 4.17
N PHE A 42 0.97 21.49 3.05
CA PHE A 42 1.76 21.42 1.81
C PHE A 42 1.48 22.72 1.06
N ASN A 43 2.33 23.73 1.29
CA ASN A 43 2.37 24.89 0.41
C ASN A 43 2.80 24.39 -0.98
N PRO A 44 2.20 24.89 -2.07
CA PRO A 44 2.80 24.73 -3.38
C PRO A 44 4.22 25.29 -3.29
N ILE A 45 5.22 24.51 -3.71
CA ILE A 45 6.55 25.05 -3.93
C ILE A 45 6.41 26.06 -5.06
N ASP A 46 6.43 27.34 -4.69
CA ASP A 46 6.68 28.44 -5.62
C ASP A 46 8.03 28.20 -6.28
N ASN A 47 8.03 28.06 -7.60
CA ASN A 47 9.24 27.91 -8.43
C ASN A 47 10.01 29.24 -8.58
N SER A 48 10.16 30.00 -7.50
CA SER A 48 10.77 31.32 -7.53
C SER A 48 11.26 31.74 -6.16
N THR A 49 12.31 31.08 -5.68
CA THR A 49 13.37 31.70 -4.87
C THR A 49 14.59 30.81 -4.97
N ALA A 50 15.29 30.93 -6.10
CA ALA A 50 16.68 30.53 -6.21
C ALA A 50 17.49 31.35 -5.20
N GLY A 51 17.89 30.71 -4.11
CA GLY A 51 18.57 31.36 -2.99
C GLY A 51 19.27 30.36 -2.10
N GLY A 52 20.34 29.76 -2.64
CA GLY A 52 21.50 29.22 -1.92
C GLY A 52 21.28 28.41 -0.64
N TYR A 53 21.06 27.11 -0.78
CA TYR A 53 21.65 26.09 0.09
C TYR A 53 22.05 24.91 -0.79
N ASP A 54 23.34 24.81 -1.08
CA ASP A 54 23.95 23.66 -1.76
C ASP A 54 23.80 22.41 -0.89
N SER A 55 22.83 21.55 -1.23
CA SER A 55 22.84 20.14 -0.89
C SER A 55 22.83 19.34 -2.20
N PRO A 56 23.89 18.59 -2.55
CA PRO A 56 24.09 18.09 -3.90
C PRO A 56 23.38 16.75 -4.21
N PHE A 57 22.33 16.36 -3.49
CA PHE A 57 21.67 15.06 -3.71
C PHE A 57 20.17 15.18 -3.96
N VAL A 58 19.81 15.76 -5.10
CA VAL A 58 18.56 15.41 -5.79
C VAL A 58 18.93 14.55 -6.99
N PHE A 59 19.10 13.25 -6.75
CA PHE A 59 19.19 12.27 -7.84
C PHE A 59 17.79 12.07 -8.43
N SER A 60 17.38 12.98 -9.31
CA SER A 60 16.18 12.79 -10.12
C SER A 60 16.50 11.80 -11.22
N CYS A 61 16.24 10.52 -10.96
CA CYS A 61 16.21 9.48 -11.99
C CYS A 61 14.98 9.69 -12.89
N SER A 62 15.04 10.70 -13.75
CA SER A 62 14.04 10.95 -14.79
C SER A 62 14.72 11.24 -16.12
N GLY A 63 14.25 10.61 -17.20
CA GLY A 63 14.80 10.74 -18.57
C GLY A 63 15.76 9.63 -18.99
N GLU A 64 16.34 9.80 -20.19
CA GLU A 64 17.11 8.79 -20.96
C GLU A 64 18.46 8.39 -20.35
N ASN A 65 18.85 8.97 -19.20
CA ASN A 65 20.14 8.75 -18.56
C ASN A 65 20.05 7.79 -17.35
N TYR A 66 19.43 6.63 -17.56
CA TYR A 66 19.32 5.57 -16.54
C TYR A 66 20.67 5.07 -16.02
N ASN A 67 21.74 5.21 -16.82
CA ASN A 67 23.10 4.80 -16.45
C ASN A 67 23.70 5.61 -15.29
N TYR A 68 23.15 6.79 -14.98
CA TYR A 68 23.58 7.60 -13.85
C TYR A 68 22.84 7.26 -12.56
N CYS A 69 21.74 6.51 -12.63
CA CYS A 69 21.04 6.09 -11.42
C CYS A 69 21.90 5.15 -10.60
N HIS A 70 21.92 5.37 -9.28
CA HIS A 70 22.57 4.45 -8.37
C HIS A 70 21.99 3.06 -8.59
N LYS A 71 22.85 2.11 -8.95
CA LYS A 71 22.43 0.74 -9.17
C LYS A 71 21.76 0.22 -7.89
N PRO A 72 20.72 -0.62 -8.01
CA PRO A 72 20.13 -1.20 -6.82
C PRO A 72 21.22 -1.97 -6.06
N LEU A 73 21.31 -1.73 -4.74
CA LEU A 73 22.29 -2.36 -3.86
C LEU A 73 22.27 -3.89 -3.97
N LEU A 74 21.09 -4.44 -4.24
CA LEU A 74 20.86 -5.87 -4.49
C LEU A 74 19.92 -6.01 -5.69
N ASP A 75 20.16 -6.99 -6.56
CA ASP A 75 19.18 -7.38 -7.58
C ASP A 75 17.98 -8.00 -6.88
N PHE A 76 16.89 -7.23 -6.81
CA PHE A 76 15.66 -7.68 -6.19
C PHE A 76 14.82 -8.42 -7.22
N GLN A 77 14.15 -9.49 -6.78
CA GLN A 77 13.20 -10.19 -7.64
C GLN A 77 12.12 -9.21 -8.11
N ARG A 78 12.08 -8.97 -9.42
CA ARG A 78 11.08 -8.13 -10.06
C ARG A 78 9.78 -8.90 -10.15
N ASN A 79 8.71 -8.33 -9.61
CA ASN A 79 7.36 -8.87 -9.75
C ASN A 79 6.52 -7.83 -10.48
N TYR A 80 5.85 -8.26 -11.53
CA TYR A 80 4.98 -7.44 -12.33
C TYR A 80 3.55 -7.93 -12.21
N VAL A 81 2.62 -6.99 -12.16
CA VAL A 81 1.20 -7.22 -12.36
C VAL A 81 0.77 -6.45 -13.60
N TYR A 82 -0.20 -6.97 -14.34
CA TYR A 82 -0.64 -6.34 -15.58
C TYR A 82 -2.14 -6.47 -15.83
N ALA A 83 -2.68 -5.55 -16.63
CA ALA A 83 -4.08 -5.45 -17.03
C ALA A 83 -4.13 -5.14 -18.54
N PRO A 84 -4.17 -6.18 -19.40
CA PRO A 84 -4.17 -6.02 -20.86
C PRO A 84 -5.30 -5.15 -21.41
N PRO A 85 -6.54 -5.20 -20.88
CA PRO A 85 -7.64 -4.34 -21.37
C PRO A 85 -7.34 -2.83 -21.32
N TYR A 86 -6.39 -2.41 -20.48
CA TYR A 86 -5.99 -1.03 -20.30
C TYR A 86 -4.55 -0.75 -20.74
N ASN A 87 -3.88 -1.70 -21.39
CA ASN A 87 -2.44 -1.65 -21.72
C ASN A 87 -1.59 -1.21 -20.52
N LEU A 88 -1.93 -1.67 -19.31
CA LEU A 88 -1.32 -1.19 -18.08
C LEU A 88 -0.50 -2.30 -17.44
N ARG A 89 0.71 -1.97 -16.98
CA ARG A 89 1.48 -2.83 -16.10
C ARG A 89 2.15 -2.06 -14.98
N ALA A 90 2.31 -2.73 -13.85
CA ALA A 90 2.99 -2.17 -12.70
C ALA A 90 4.10 -3.08 -12.18
N CYS A 91 5.24 -2.48 -11.86
CA CYS A 91 6.27 -3.15 -11.08
C CYS A 91 5.89 -3.05 -9.59
N VAL A 92 5.78 -4.20 -8.94
CA VAL A 92 5.31 -4.30 -7.56
C VAL A 92 6.53 -4.47 -6.65
N ILE A 93 7.00 -3.36 -6.10
CA ILE A 93 8.10 -3.36 -5.14
C ILE A 93 7.53 -3.61 -3.73
N PRO A 94 7.93 -4.70 -3.03
CA PRO A 94 7.44 -4.99 -1.69
C PRO A 94 7.59 -3.80 -0.75
N LYS A 95 6.58 -3.58 0.10
CA LYS A 95 6.52 -2.48 1.08
C LYS A 95 6.49 -1.07 0.47
N SER A 96 6.23 -0.95 -0.83
CA SER A 96 5.95 0.31 -1.54
C SER A 96 4.54 0.31 -2.13
N ILE A 97 3.52 0.26 -1.26
CA ILE A 97 2.09 0.19 -1.66
C ILE A 97 1.80 -1.04 -2.57
N SER A 98 2.66 -2.06 -2.49
CA SER A 98 2.63 -3.24 -3.36
C SER A 98 1.29 -3.96 -3.39
N THR A 99 0.70 -4.15 -2.21
CA THR A 99 -0.55 -4.93 -2.06
C THR A 99 -1.73 -4.20 -2.70
N VAL A 100 -1.84 -2.89 -2.45
CA VAL A 100 -2.89 -2.07 -3.04
C VAL A 100 -2.72 -1.98 -4.55
N MET A 101 -1.49 -1.82 -5.03
CA MET A 101 -1.21 -1.77 -6.48
C MET A 101 -1.59 -3.08 -7.18
N ALA A 102 -1.21 -4.23 -6.59
CA ALA A 102 -1.60 -5.54 -7.11
C ALA A 102 -3.12 -5.71 -7.16
N ALA A 103 -3.82 -5.24 -6.13
CA ALA A 103 -5.28 -5.31 -6.05
C ALA A 103 -5.98 -4.41 -7.08
N ILE A 104 -5.49 -3.18 -7.29
CA ILE A 104 -6.00 -2.27 -8.33
C ILE A 104 -5.82 -2.89 -9.71
N ILE A 105 -4.63 -3.41 -10.00
CA ILE A 105 -4.35 -4.01 -11.31
C ILE A 105 -5.14 -5.31 -11.50
N CYS A 106 -5.38 -6.09 -10.45
CA CYS A 106 -6.26 -7.26 -10.49
C CYS A 106 -7.71 -6.89 -10.79
N LEU A 107 -8.23 -5.82 -10.18
CA LEU A 107 -9.54 -5.26 -10.53
C LEU A 107 -9.60 -4.88 -12.01
N LEU A 108 -8.58 -4.21 -12.54
CA LEU A 108 -8.52 -3.80 -13.95
C LEU A 108 -8.28 -4.94 -14.93
N TYR A 109 -7.71 -6.06 -14.46
CA TYR A 109 -7.47 -7.25 -15.28
C TYR A 109 -8.79 -7.94 -15.65
N ASP A 110 -9.69 -8.09 -14.68
CA ASP A 110 -11.02 -8.69 -14.89
C ASP A 110 -12.04 -8.08 -13.92
N THR A 111 -12.53 -6.88 -14.27
CA THR A 111 -13.46 -6.11 -13.44
C THR A 111 -14.72 -6.90 -13.12
N GLU A 112 -15.29 -7.59 -14.10
CA GLU A 112 -16.54 -8.34 -13.93
C GLU A 112 -16.38 -9.47 -12.94
N LYS A 113 -15.36 -10.33 -13.11
CA LYS A 113 -15.16 -11.45 -12.17
C LYS A 113 -14.72 -10.96 -10.79
N PHE A 114 -13.92 -9.89 -10.71
CA PHE A 114 -13.50 -9.31 -9.43
C PHE A 114 -14.72 -8.85 -8.63
N LEU A 115 -15.63 -8.09 -9.26
CA LEU A 115 -16.86 -7.60 -8.62
C LEU A 115 -17.87 -8.72 -8.34
N ALA A 116 -18.03 -9.69 -9.25
CA ALA A 116 -18.93 -10.83 -9.07
C ALA A 116 -18.55 -11.69 -7.85
N ASN A 117 -17.25 -11.80 -7.56
CA ASN A 117 -16.73 -12.51 -6.39
C ASN A 117 -16.75 -11.66 -5.11
N LYS A 118 -17.41 -10.48 -5.11
CA LYS A 118 -17.52 -9.55 -3.98
C LYS A 118 -16.15 -9.19 -3.37
N LYS A 119 -15.12 -9.13 -4.21
CA LYS A 119 -13.76 -8.73 -3.79
C LYS A 119 -13.70 -7.22 -3.61
N THR A 120 -12.81 -6.78 -2.72
CA THR A 120 -12.50 -5.37 -2.52
C THR A 120 -11.00 -5.19 -2.46
N ILE A 121 -10.50 -4.03 -2.89
CA ILE A 121 -9.07 -3.69 -2.88
C ILE A 121 -8.46 -3.93 -1.50
N ASN A 122 -9.19 -3.55 -0.44
CA ASN A 122 -8.74 -3.66 0.95
C ASN A 122 -8.73 -5.09 1.49
N LYS A 123 -9.33 -6.07 0.80
CA LYS A 123 -9.36 -7.49 1.21
C LYS A 123 -8.43 -8.37 0.38
N GLU A 124 -7.74 -7.78 -0.59
CA GLU A 124 -6.82 -8.47 -1.51
C GLU A 124 -5.40 -8.61 -0.91
N TYR A 125 -5.34 -8.93 0.38
CA TYR A 125 -4.09 -9.19 1.12
C TYR A 125 -4.11 -10.56 1.84
N SER A 126 -5.22 -11.29 1.79
CA SER A 126 -5.39 -12.58 2.47
C SER A 126 -4.83 -13.76 1.65
N ASP A 127 -4.80 -14.94 2.25
CA ASP A 127 -4.28 -16.21 1.70
C ASP A 127 -4.86 -16.60 0.32
N TYR A 128 -5.95 -15.95 -0.12
CA TYR A 128 -6.53 -16.14 -1.43
C TYR A 128 -6.55 -14.84 -2.24
N ARG A 129 -5.45 -14.60 -2.97
CA ARG A 129 -5.35 -13.55 -3.98
C ARG A 129 -6.09 -14.00 -5.23
N PHE A 130 -7.14 -13.26 -5.59
CA PHE A 130 -8.04 -13.58 -6.70
C PHE A 130 -7.32 -13.71 -8.04
N CYS A 131 -6.43 -12.76 -8.36
CA CYS A 131 -5.63 -12.82 -9.59
C CYS A 131 -4.25 -13.47 -9.41
N GLY A 132 -3.97 -14.06 -8.24
CA GLY A 132 -2.66 -14.64 -7.94
C GLY A 132 -2.25 -15.68 -8.99
N GLY A 133 -1.07 -15.52 -9.60
CA GLY A 133 -0.56 -16.40 -10.66
C GLY A 133 -1.16 -16.18 -12.06
N PHE A 134 -2.31 -15.51 -12.19
CA PHE A 134 -2.95 -15.23 -13.46
C PHE A 134 -2.28 -14.02 -14.15
N ASN A 135 -2.42 -12.83 -13.57
CA ASN A 135 -1.94 -11.57 -14.14
C ASN A 135 -0.58 -11.13 -13.59
N GLU A 136 0.25 -12.12 -13.24
CA GLU A 136 1.55 -11.93 -12.59
C GLU A 136 2.69 -12.49 -13.41
N ALA A 137 3.83 -11.80 -13.40
CA ALA A 137 5.02 -12.22 -14.11
C ALA A 137 6.29 -11.78 -13.38
N LYS A 138 7.38 -12.52 -13.58
CA LYS A 138 8.70 -12.21 -13.01
C LYS A 138 9.58 -11.37 -13.94
N SER A 139 9.19 -11.22 -15.20
CA SER A 139 9.90 -10.43 -16.19
C SER A 139 8.95 -9.88 -17.23
N ILE A 140 9.39 -8.85 -17.96
CA ILE A 140 8.66 -8.30 -19.10
C ILE A 140 8.49 -9.37 -20.19
N ASP A 141 9.50 -10.20 -20.43
CA ASP A 141 9.42 -11.27 -21.41
C ASP A 141 8.40 -12.35 -21.01
N ALA A 142 8.23 -12.60 -19.71
CA ALA A 142 7.17 -13.48 -19.22
C ALA A 142 5.77 -12.90 -19.47
N ILE A 143 5.61 -11.56 -19.44
CA ILE A 143 4.36 -10.91 -19.85
C ILE A 143 4.15 -11.08 -21.35
N LYS A 144 5.17 -10.82 -22.19
CA LYS A 144 5.09 -11.04 -23.64
C LYS A 144 4.62 -12.46 -23.95
N ALA A 145 5.27 -13.46 -23.35
CA ALA A 145 4.94 -14.85 -23.56
C ALA A 145 3.50 -15.22 -23.15
N LYS A 146 2.96 -14.62 -22.08
CA LYS A 146 1.57 -14.86 -21.63
C LYS A 146 0.54 -14.10 -22.46
N GLU A 147 0.88 -12.88 -22.86
CA GLU A 147 0.00 -11.92 -23.54
C GLU A 147 0.36 -11.77 -25.01
N ASN A 148 0.87 -12.81 -25.68
CA ASN A 148 1.42 -12.75 -27.04
C ASN A 148 0.53 -12.00 -28.07
N SER A 149 -0.79 -11.97 -27.87
CA SER A 149 -1.73 -11.22 -28.71
C SER A 149 -1.88 -9.74 -28.33
N ASN A 150 -1.68 -9.39 -27.06
CA ASN A 150 -1.93 -8.06 -26.49
C ASN A 150 -0.63 -7.26 -26.26
N TYR A 151 0.51 -7.93 -26.07
CA TYR A 151 1.81 -7.29 -25.78
C TYR A 151 2.93 -7.86 -26.66
N THR A 152 3.31 -7.10 -27.68
CA THR A 152 4.38 -7.39 -28.65
C THR A 152 5.45 -6.30 -28.62
N ASP A 153 6.61 -6.54 -29.23
CA ASP A 153 7.65 -5.51 -29.34
C ASP A 153 7.16 -4.28 -30.11
N GLU A 154 6.30 -4.49 -31.12
CA GLU A 154 5.73 -3.42 -31.94
C GLU A 154 4.79 -2.51 -31.14
N ASN A 155 3.98 -3.09 -30.24
CA ASN A 155 2.99 -2.32 -29.46
C ASN A 155 3.45 -1.97 -28.04
N ALA A 156 4.68 -2.34 -27.66
CA ALA A 156 5.18 -2.18 -26.30
C ALA A 156 5.15 -0.73 -25.81
N HIS A 157 5.33 0.24 -26.71
CA HIS A 157 5.30 1.68 -26.43
C HIS A 157 3.89 2.20 -26.10
N LEU A 158 2.83 1.47 -26.45
CA LEU A 158 1.45 1.82 -26.12
C LEU A 158 1.08 1.45 -24.67
N TRP A 159 1.92 0.65 -24.02
CA TRP A 159 1.68 0.19 -22.67
C TRP A 159 2.21 1.18 -21.64
N THR A 160 1.37 1.51 -20.66
CA THR A 160 1.77 2.34 -19.53
C THR A 160 2.51 1.49 -18.50
N HIS A 161 3.64 1.99 -18.03
CA HIS A 161 4.49 1.33 -17.04
C HIS A 161 4.54 2.17 -15.78
N THR A 162 3.99 1.63 -14.70
CA THR A 162 3.91 2.34 -13.43
C THR A 162 4.76 1.65 -12.37
N VAL A 163 5.47 2.43 -11.58
CA VAL A 163 6.16 1.95 -10.38
C VAL A 163 5.97 2.99 -9.29
N VAL A 164 5.67 2.52 -8.08
CA VAL A 164 5.61 3.36 -6.90
C VAL A 164 6.85 3.08 -6.08
N ILE A 165 7.66 4.12 -5.89
CA ILE A 165 8.88 4.05 -5.10
C ILE A 165 8.60 4.75 -3.77
N ARG A 166 8.82 4.03 -2.66
CA ARG A 166 8.83 4.60 -1.30
C ARG A 166 10.26 4.99 -0.92
N GLU A 167 10.38 5.95 -0.02
CA GLU A 167 11.67 6.30 0.61
C GLU A 167 12.40 5.01 1.09
N PRO A 168 13.66 4.81 0.69
CA PRO A 168 14.39 3.57 0.95
C PRO A 168 14.51 3.17 2.43
N MET A 169 14.74 4.11 3.34
CA MET A 169 14.89 3.83 4.78
C MET A 169 13.57 3.37 5.39
N GLU A 170 12.46 4.04 5.08
CA GLU A 170 11.14 3.61 5.54
C GLU A 170 10.76 2.24 4.99
N ARG A 171 11.08 1.97 3.72
CA ARG A 171 10.86 0.66 3.10
C ARG A 171 11.67 -0.42 3.81
N PHE A 172 12.94 -0.14 4.11
CA PHE A 172 13.82 -1.04 4.85
C PHE A 172 13.25 -1.35 6.24
N VAL A 173 12.92 -0.33 7.03
CA VAL A 173 12.37 -0.51 8.38
C VAL A 173 11.09 -1.34 8.33
N SER A 174 10.17 -1.02 7.41
CA SER A 174 8.93 -1.78 7.25
C SER A 174 9.18 -3.24 6.87
N GLY A 175 10.13 -3.50 5.97
CA GLY A 175 10.49 -4.86 5.54
C GLY A 175 11.14 -5.68 6.65
N PHE A 176 12.11 -5.08 7.36
CA PHE A 176 12.83 -5.73 8.45
C PHE A 176 11.89 -6.06 9.61
N LEU A 177 11.07 -5.11 10.05
CA LEU A 177 10.11 -5.34 11.14
C LEU A 177 9.10 -6.44 10.78
N ASP A 178 8.53 -6.38 9.57
CA ASP A 178 7.55 -7.36 9.11
C ASP A 178 8.13 -8.77 9.05
N LYS A 179 9.25 -8.96 8.35
CA LYS A 179 9.80 -10.28 8.07
C LYS A 179 10.66 -10.84 9.20
N CYS A 180 11.53 -10.02 9.77
CA CYS A 180 12.55 -10.48 10.70
C CYS A 180 12.07 -10.45 12.16
N VAL A 181 11.25 -9.46 12.53
CA VAL A 181 10.79 -9.27 13.92
C VAL A 181 9.41 -9.87 14.16
N VAL A 182 8.43 -9.57 13.30
CA VAL A 182 7.04 -10.00 13.48
C VAL A 182 6.82 -11.43 12.98
N GLU A 183 7.08 -11.69 11.69
CA GLU A 183 6.88 -13.02 11.10
C GLU A 183 7.97 -14.03 11.51
N LYS A 184 9.15 -13.52 11.92
CA LYS A 184 10.32 -14.33 12.34
C LYS A 184 10.64 -15.44 11.34
N ILE A 185 10.70 -15.10 10.05
CA ILE A 185 10.92 -16.07 8.96
C ILE A 185 12.19 -16.91 9.14
N TRP A 186 13.16 -16.41 9.91
CA TRP A 186 14.40 -17.09 10.29
C TRP A 186 14.21 -18.34 11.15
N LEU A 187 13.05 -18.53 11.78
CA LEU A 187 12.71 -19.77 12.49
C LEU A 187 12.59 -20.95 11.52
N ASN A 188 12.01 -20.71 10.34
CA ASN A 188 11.82 -21.73 9.31
C ASN A 188 12.97 -21.75 8.29
N HIS A 189 13.62 -20.60 8.07
CA HIS A 189 14.71 -20.45 7.11
C HIS A 189 15.90 -19.73 7.76
N LYS A 190 16.80 -20.48 8.40
CA LYS A 190 17.89 -19.94 9.26
C LYS A 190 18.77 -18.85 8.64
N TRP A 191 18.91 -18.83 7.31
CA TRP A 191 19.72 -17.85 6.58
C TRP A 191 18.96 -16.57 6.18
N THR A 192 17.65 -16.53 6.36
CA THR A 192 16.88 -15.29 6.18
C THR A 192 17.29 -14.24 7.21
N CYS A 193 17.08 -12.97 6.88
CA CYS A 193 17.54 -11.84 7.70
C CYS A 193 19.07 -11.87 7.93
N PHE A 194 19.83 -12.38 6.96
CA PHE A 194 21.28 -12.58 7.01
C PHE A 194 21.78 -13.37 8.24
N GLY A 195 20.94 -14.23 8.84
CA GLY A 195 21.28 -14.95 10.07
C GLY A 195 21.30 -14.09 11.33
N CYS A 196 21.02 -12.79 11.22
CA CYS A 196 21.01 -11.82 12.31
C CYS A 196 19.70 -11.82 13.13
N LYS A 197 18.70 -12.60 12.71
CA LYS A 197 17.38 -12.70 13.36
C LYS A 197 16.72 -11.33 13.48
N GLU A 198 16.59 -10.79 14.70
CA GLU A 198 15.93 -9.52 15.01
C GLU A 198 16.95 -8.36 15.20
N ASP A 199 18.25 -8.64 15.09
CA ASP A 199 19.31 -7.64 15.28
C ASP A 199 19.57 -6.84 13.99
N VAL A 200 19.09 -5.59 13.97
CA VAL A 200 19.29 -4.66 12.85
C VAL A 200 20.74 -4.22 12.70
N SER A 201 21.50 -4.10 13.79
CA SER A 201 22.91 -3.68 13.74
C SER A 201 23.76 -4.77 13.11
N CYS A 202 23.49 -6.03 13.44
CA CYS A 202 24.08 -7.18 12.75
C CYS A 202 23.70 -7.18 11.26
N PHE A 203 22.42 -6.96 10.93
CA PHE A 203 21.95 -6.96 9.55
C PHE A 203 22.67 -5.92 8.69
N LEU A 204 22.78 -4.68 9.19
CA LEU A 204 23.45 -3.59 8.46
C LEU A 204 24.92 -3.89 8.19
N LYS A 205 25.63 -4.50 9.15
CA LYS A 205 27.04 -4.91 8.96
C LYS A 205 27.25 -5.98 7.89
N GLN A 206 26.20 -6.67 7.46
CA GLN A 206 26.28 -7.66 6.38
C GLN A 206 25.97 -7.05 4.99
N LEU A 207 25.50 -5.80 4.96
CA LEU A 207 25.21 -5.07 3.72
C LEU A 207 26.39 -4.23 3.20
N ASP A 208 27.35 -3.93 4.08
CA ASP A 208 28.62 -3.25 3.78
C ASP A 208 29.68 -4.22 3.22
#